data_AF-A0A929IYT4-F1
#
_entry.id   AF-A0A929IYT4-F1
#
_cell.length_a   1.000
_cell.length_b   1.000
_cell.length_c   1.000
_cell.angle_alpha   90.00
_cell.angle_beta   90.00
_cell.angle_gamma   90.00
#
_symmetry.space_group_name_H-M   'P 1'
#
loop_
_entity.id
_entity.type
_entity.pdbx_description
1 polymer ?
#
loop_
_entity_poly.entity_id
_entity_poly.type
_entity_poly.pdbx_seq_one_letter_code
_entity_poly.pdbx_strand_id
1 'polypeptide(L)'
;GFIGFMISGSDVRVTAHYHGSIVGVTLAFMGMTYHLLPHLGFRKVTGKAARWQPGIYGSGQLMHIIGLAWSGGYGVQRKTAGADQGLEKIEQIAGMGLMGLGGLISIIGGVIFLVVVYQAMRPIKN
;
A
#
# COMPACT_ATOMS: atom_id res chain seq x y z
N GLY A 1 14.43 -4.63 -4.79
CA GLY A 1 15.10 -3.37 -4.33
C GLY A 1 16.05 -3.63 -3.18
N PHE A 2 16.63 -2.58 -2.59
CA PHE A 2 17.69 -2.64 -1.55
C PHE A 2 17.37 -3.57 -0.37
N ILE A 3 16.12 -3.60 0.10
CA ILE A 3 15.64 -4.49 1.17
C ILE A 3 15.97 -5.97 0.90
N GLY A 4 16.08 -6.38 -0.37
CA GLY A 4 16.39 -7.76 -0.74
C GLY A 4 17.78 -8.22 -0.29
N PHE A 5 18.75 -7.31 -0.24
CA PHE A 5 20.09 -7.60 0.27
C PHE A 5 20.11 -7.76 1.79
N MET A 6 19.06 -7.34 2.50
CA MET A 6 18.94 -7.43 3.95
C MET A 6 18.17 -8.68 4.42
N ILE A 7 17.74 -9.54 3.49
CA ILE A 7 16.99 -10.76 3.83
C ILE A 7 17.97 -11.83 4.31
N SER A 8 17.87 -12.18 5.59
CA SER A 8 18.60 -13.29 6.21
C SER A 8 17.61 -14.17 6.98
N GLY A 9 16.95 -15.10 6.29
CA GLY A 9 15.95 -16.00 6.88
C GLY A 9 14.52 -15.76 6.40
N SER A 10 13.54 -16.23 7.18
CA SER A 10 12.10 -16.23 6.81
C SER A 10 11.29 -15.23 7.64
N ASP A 11 11.78 -14.00 7.76
CA ASP A 11 11.12 -12.91 8.49
C ASP A 11 10.27 -12.00 7.58
N VAL A 12 9.64 -10.98 8.15
CA VAL A 12 8.79 -10.03 7.40
C VAL A 12 9.56 -9.07 6.47
N ARG A 13 10.89 -9.05 6.44
CA ARG A 13 11.64 -8.32 5.39
C ARG A 13 11.41 -8.92 4.02
N VAL A 14 11.18 -10.24 3.94
CA VAL A 14 10.73 -10.90 2.71
C VAL A 14 9.43 -10.24 2.24
N THR A 15 8.47 -10.08 3.16
CA THR A 15 7.19 -9.39 2.92
C THR A 15 7.38 -7.95 2.45
N ALA A 16 8.25 -7.20 3.12
CA ALA A 16 8.58 -5.82 2.77
C ALA A 16 9.15 -5.70 1.35
N HIS A 17 10.06 -6.61 0.96
CA HIS A 17 10.74 -6.57 -0.33
C HIS A 17 9.76 -6.69 -1.51
N TYR A 18 8.94 -7.74 -1.52
CA TYR A 18 8.02 -7.95 -2.65
C TYR A 18 6.85 -6.97 -2.61
N HIS A 19 6.41 -6.52 -1.43
CA HIS A 19 5.42 -5.44 -1.34
C HIS A 19 5.92 -4.17 -2.02
N GLY A 20 7.20 -3.79 -1.81
CA GLY A 20 7.79 -2.64 -2.49
C GLY A 20 7.64 -2.67 -4.01
N SER A 21 7.90 -3.82 -4.64
CA SER A 21 7.69 -3.97 -6.10
C SER A 21 6.22 -3.97 -6.50
N ILE A 22 5.37 -4.72 -5.79
CA ILE A 22 3.95 -4.86 -6.14
C ILE A 22 3.21 -3.53 -6.01
N VAL A 23 3.53 -2.74 -4.97
CA VAL A 23 2.96 -1.40 -4.76
C VAL A 23 3.32 -0.46 -5.91
N GLY A 24 4.59 -0.47 -6.35
CA GLY A 24 5.03 0.36 -7.47
C GLY A 24 4.25 0.03 -8.76
N VAL A 25 4.10 -1.26 -9.05
CA VAL A 25 3.30 -1.74 -10.20
C VAL A 25 1.83 -1.36 -10.05
N THR A 26 1.26 -1.52 -8.86
CA THR A 26 -0.15 -1.19 -8.57
C THR A 26 -0.41 0.30 -8.77
N LEU A 27 0.46 1.17 -8.25
CA LEU A 27 0.33 2.61 -8.39
C LEU A 27 0.44 3.05 -9.86
N ALA A 28 1.33 2.41 -10.64
CA ALA A 28 1.42 2.63 -12.08
C ALA A 28 0.12 2.26 -12.80
N PHE A 29 -0.49 1.11 -12.47
CA PHE A 29 -1.78 0.70 -13.03
C PHE A 29 -2.95 1.60 -12.59
N MET A 30 -2.94 2.13 -11.36
CA MET A 30 -3.93 3.13 -10.92
C MET A 30 -3.83 4.40 -11.76
N GLY A 31 -2.62 4.93 -11.96
CA GLY A 31 -2.37 6.10 -12.82
C GLY A 31 -2.77 5.83 -14.28
N MET A 32 -2.43 4.64 -14.80
CA MET A 32 -2.83 4.20 -16.13
C MET A 32 -4.35 4.13 -16.28
N THR A 33 -5.06 3.65 -15.26
CA THR A 33 -6.54 3.64 -15.25
C THR A 33 -7.11 5.04 -15.43
N TYR A 34 -6.60 6.03 -14.68
CA TYR A 34 -7.05 7.42 -14.83
C TYR A 34 -6.77 7.98 -16.22
N HIS A 35 -5.66 7.57 -16.84
CA HIS A 35 -5.31 7.98 -18.20
C HIS A 35 -6.19 7.31 -19.28
N LEU A 36 -6.53 6.03 -19.11
CA LEU A 36 -7.27 5.25 -20.10
C LEU A 36 -8.78 5.49 -20.10
N LEU A 37 -9.37 5.86 -18.95
CA LEU A 37 -10.82 6.07 -18.84
C LEU A 37 -11.42 6.96 -19.96
N PRO A 38 -10.87 8.15 -20.28
CA PRO A 38 -11.32 8.96 -21.41
C PRO A 38 -11.23 8.27 -22.77
N HIS A 39 -10.16 7.50 -23.00
CA HIS A 39 -9.91 6.81 -24.25
C HIS A 39 -10.87 5.62 -24.47
N LEU A 40 -11.48 5.13 -23.39
CA LEU A 40 -12.49 4.07 -23.41
C LEU A 40 -13.93 4.63 -23.44
N GLY A 41 -14.11 5.94 -23.63
CA GLY A 41 -15.42 6.58 -23.69
C GLY A 41 -16.04 6.94 -22.33
N PHE A 42 -15.31 6.76 -21.23
CA PHE A 42 -15.74 7.22 -19.91
C PHE A 42 -15.36 8.68 -19.66
N ARG A 43 -15.86 9.25 -18.56
CA ARG A 43 -15.53 10.65 -18.22
C ARG A 43 -14.08 10.80 -17.80
N LYS A 44 -13.52 11.99 -18.04
CA LYS A 44 -12.21 12.35 -17.51
C LYS A 44 -12.24 12.42 -15.99
N VAL A 45 -11.29 11.75 -15.37
CA VAL A 45 -11.05 11.82 -13.93
C VAL A 45 -10.56 13.22 -13.57
N THR A 46 -11.27 13.90 -12.68
CA THR A 46 -10.94 15.27 -12.23
C THR A 46 -11.19 15.42 -10.73
N GLY A 47 -10.72 16.53 -10.15
CA GLY A 47 -10.97 16.88 -8.75
C GLY A 47 -9.82 16.57 -7.78
N LYS A 48 -9.93 17.14 -6.57
CA LYS A 48 -8.89 17.04 -5.53
C LYS A 48 -8.66 15.61 -5.05
N ALA A 49 -9.72 14.81 -4.93
CA ALA A 49 -9.64 13.42 -4.49
C ALA A 49 -8.73 12.58 -5.39
N ALA A 50 -8.93 12.66 -6.72
CA ALA A 50 -8.10 11.95 -7.70
C ALA A 50 -6.63 12.41 -7.68
N ARG A 51 -6.38 13.70 -7.41
CA ARG A 51 -5.01 14.27 -7.32
C ARG A 51 -4.27 13.78 -6.08
N TRP A 52 -4.95 13.72 -4.94
CA TRP A 52 -4.33 13.30 -3.67
C TRP A 52 -4.24 11.78 -3.52
N GLN A 53 -5.11 11.04 -4.20
CA GLN A 53 -5.19 9.58 -4.08
C GLN A 53 -3.84 8.85 -4.24
N PRO A 54 -3.02 9.13 -5.29
CA PRO A 54 -1.73 8.46 -5.43
C PRO A 54 -0.79 8.76 -4.26
N GLY A 55 -0.81 9.99 -3.75
CA GLY A 55 -0.01 10.41 -2.60
C GLY A 55 -0.43 9.71 -1.32
N ILE A 56 -1.74 9.60 -1.05
CA ILE A 56 -2.29 8.91 0.12
C ILE A 56 -1.97 7.41 0.08
N TYR A 57 -2.22 6.76 -1.06
CA TYR A 57 -1.95 5.35 -1.23
C TYR A 57 -0.45 5.05 -1.10
N GLY A 58 0.38 5.84 -1.79
CA GLY A 58 1.83 5.68 -1.80
C GLY A 58 2.47 5.92 -0.45
N SER A 59 2.08 6.99 0.28
CA SER A 59 2.62 7.26 1.62
C SER A 59 2.22 6.18 2.63
N GLY A 60 0.98 5.72 2.59
CA GLY A 60 0.51 4.60 3.41
C GLY A 60 1.32 3.32 3.15
N GLN A 61 1.54 2.97 1.88
CA GLN A 61 2.35 1.81 1.52
C GLN A 61 3.82 1.97 1.90
N LEU A 62 4.41 3.16 1.78
CA LEU A 62 5.77 3.41 2.23
C LEU A 62 5.89 3.19 3.74
N MET A 63 4.98 3.74 4.54
CA MET A 63 4.92 3.48 5.98
C MET A 63 4.76 1.98 6.27
N HIS A 64 3.89 1.31 5.51
CA HIS A 64 3.63 -0.13 5.64
C HIS A 64 4.91 -0.96 5.43
N ILE A 65 5.61 -0.71 4.32
CA ILE A 65 6.85 -1.39 3.94
C ILE A 65 7.98 -1.08 4.93
N ILE A 66 8.10 0.17 5.38
CA ILE A 66 9.10 0.56 6.38
C ILE A 66 8.84 -0.16 7.70
N GLY A 67 7.59 -0.23 8.16
CA GLY A 67 7.21 -0.96 9.37
C GLY A 67 7.58 -2.44 9.30
N LEU A 68 7.31 -3.10 8.16
CA LEU A 68 7.72 -4.48 7.91
C LEU A 68 9.25 -4.65 7.88
N ALA A 69 9.97 -3.77 7.16
CA ALA A 69 11.42 -3.86 7.04
C ALA A 69 12.11 -3.67 8.41
N TRP A 70 11.60 -2.72 9.21
CA TRP A 70 12.04 -2.48 10.57
C TRP A 70 11.76 -3.70 11.44
N SER A 71 10.51 -4.13 11.59
CA SER A 71 10.16 -5.18 12.54
C SER A 71 10.79 -6.54 12.18
N GLY A 72 10.92 -6.86 10.90
CA GLY A 72 11.70 -8.01 10.44
C GLY A 72 13.19 -7.87 10.76
N GLY A 73 13.68 -6.64 10.86
CA GLY A 73 14.98 -6.29 11.44
C GLY A 73 15.23 -6.81 12.85
N TYR A 74 14.15 -6.94 13.62
CA TYR A 74 14.17 -7.46 14.98
C TYR A 74 13.58 -8.87 15.06
N GLY A 75 13.55 -9.61 13.94
CA GLY A 75 13.22 -11.03 13.89
C GLY A 75 11.73 -11.35 13.89
N VAL A 76 10.83 -10.39 13.62
CA VAL A 76 9.39 -10.69 13.47
C VAL A 76 9.18 -11.63 12.30
N GLN A 77 8.59 -12.79 12.59
CA GLN A 77 8.39 -13.84 11.60
C GLN A 77 7.22 -13.50 10.67
N ARG A 78 7.31 -13.97 9.41
CA ARG A 78 6.18 -13.89 8.48
C ARG A 78 5.20 -15.03 8.76
N LYS A 79 3.92 -14.84 8.39
CA LYS A 79 2.85 -15.85 8.50
C LYS A 79 2.53 -16.27 9.95
N THR A 80 2.87 -15.45 10.92
CA THR A 80 2.45 -15.60 12.32
C THR A 80 1.51 -14.46 12.70
N ALA A 81 0.61 -14.69 13.67
CA ALA A 81 -0.37 -13.71 14.10
C ALA A 81 -0.75 -13.93 15.57
N GLY A 82 -1.25 -12.89 16.24
CA GLY A 82 -1.66 -12.98 17.65
C GLY A 82 -0.47 -13.30 18.57
N ALA A 83 -0.67 -14.19 19.54
CA ALA A 83 0.38 -14.59 20.47
C ALA A 83 1.59 -15.21 19.74
N ASP A 84 1.37 -15.96 18.66
CA ASP A 84 2.41 -16.61 17.86
C ASP A 84 3.29 -15.62 17.10
N GLN A 85 2.92 -14.34 17.06
CA GLN A 85 3.73 -13.29 16.46
C GLN A 85 4.95 -12.93 17.32
N GLY A 86 4.92 -13.27 18.63
CA GLY A 86 6.07 -13.13 19.53
C GLY A 86 6.57 -11.69 19.67
N LEU A 87 5.66 -10.71 19.72
CA LEU A 87 6.02 -9.29 19.88
C LEU A 87 6.38 -8.99 21.33
N GLU A 88 7.65 -9.11 21.67
CA GLU A 88 8.16 -8.89 23.03
C GLU A 88 8.88 -7.55 23.19
N LYS A 89 9.50 -7.05 22.10
CA LYS A 89 10.30 -5.83 22.12
C LYS A 89 9.54 -4.63 21.58
N ILE A 90 9.82 -3.44 22.12
CA ILE A 90 9.15 -2.20 21.72
C ILE A 90 9.38 -1.88 20.23
N GLU A 91 10.53 -2.25 19.66
CA GLU A 91 10.85 -2.05 18.25
C GLU A 91 9.99 -2.94 17.34
N GLN A 92 9.69 -4.16 17.78
CA GLN A 92 8.81 -5.09 17.06
C GLN A 92 7.37 -4.57 17.09
N ILE A 93 6.90 -4.14 18.26
CA ILE A 93 5.55 -3.59 18.45
C ILE A 93 5.38 -2.28 17.66
N ALA A 94 6.33 -1.35 17.77
CA ALA A 94 6.29 -0.08 17.06
C ALA A 94 6.36 -0.27 15.54
N GLY A 95 7.25 -1.15 15.05
CA GLY A 95 7.36 -1.46 13.62
C GLY A 95 6.09 -2.09 13.06
N MET A 96 5.49 -3.04 13.80
CA MET A 96 4.21 -3.64 13.40
C MET A 96 3.02 -2.66 13.51
N GLY A 97 3.05 -1.75 14.49
CA GLY A 97 2.07 -0.66 14.60
C GLY A 97 2.16 0.30 13.42
N LEU A 98 3.37 0.71 13.03
CA LEU A 98 3.62 1.54 11.84
C LEU A 98 3.15 0.84 10.56
N MET A 99 3.43 -0.46 10.46
CA MET A 99 2.95 -1.30 9.37
C MET A 99 1.42 -1.25 9.27
N GLY A 100 0.72 -1.51 10.38
CA GLY A 100 -0.74 -1.49 10.44
C GLY A 100 -1.33 -0.13 10.07
N LEU A 101 -0.79 0.95 10.64
CA LEU A 101 -1.23 2.32 10.34
C LEU A 101 -1.03 2.68 8.86
N GLY A 102 0.13 2.35 8.29
CA GLY A 102 0.40 2.55 6.87
C GLY A 102 -0.59 1.78 5.99
N GLY A 103 -0.93 0.55 6.38
CA GLY A 103 -1.96 -0.26 5.73
C GLY A 103 -3.33 0.44 5.71
N LEU A 104 -3.76 0.99 6.85
CA LEU A 104 -5.03 1.73 6.96
C LEU A 104 -5.05 2.98 6.06
N ILE A 105 -3.97 3.76 6.06
CA ILE A 105 -3.83 4.95 5.18
C ILE A 105 -3.91 4.51 3.71
N SER A 106 -3.24 3.41 3.36
CA SER A 106 -3.28 2.87 2.00
C SER A 106 -4.68 2.41 1.59
N ILE A 107 -5.43 1.77 2.50
CA ILE A 107 -6.84 1.39 2.26
C ILE A 107 -7.67 2.63 1.91
N ILE A 108 -7.50 3.73 2.64
CA ILE A 108 -8.20 5.00 2.33
C ILE A 108 -7.88 5.45 0.90
N GLY A 109 -6.60 5.43 0.52
CA GLY A 109 -6.17 5.74 -0.85
C GLY A 109 -6.78 4.79 -1.90
N GLY A 110 -6.87 3.50 -1.60
CA GLY A 110 -7.51 2.51 -2.47
C GLY A 110 -9.01 2.74 -2.63
N VAL A 111 -9.72 3.05 -1.55
CA VAL A 111 -11.15 3.37 -1.58
C VAL A 111 -11.41 4.65 -2.39
N ILE A 112 -10.57 5.69 -2.22
CA ILE A 112 -10.68 6.90 -3.03
C ILE A 112 -10.54 6.56 -4.52
N PHE A 113 -9.58 5.70 -4.89
CA PHE A 113 -9.40 5.26 -6.28
C PHE A 113 -10.67 4.60 -6.82
N LEU A 114 -11.23 3.63 -6.10
CA LEU A 114 -12.45 2.93 -6.51
C LEU A 114 -13.63 3.89 -6.68
N VAL A 115 -13.82 4.80 -5.72
CA VAL A 115 -14.90 5.80 -5.75
C VAL A 115 -14.74 6.76 -6.92
N VAL A 116 -13.53 7.20 -7.23
CA VAL A 116 -13.23 8.10 -8.35
C VAL A 116 -13.47 7.40 -9.69
N VAL A 117 -12.99 6.17 -9.85
CA VAL A 117 -13.19 5.37 -11.07
C VAL A 117 -14.68 5.11 -11.29
N TYR A 118 -15.41 4.69 -10.25
CA TYR A 118 -16.85 4.47 -10.33
C TYR A 118 -17.61 5.73 -10.76
N GLN A 119 -17.25 6.89 -10.20
CA GLN A 119 -17.86 8.17 -10.59
C GLN A 119 -17.56 8.59 -12.03
N ALA A 120 -16.40 8.20 -12.58
CA ALA A 120 -16.07 8.43 -13.98
C ALA A 120 -16.86 7.52 -14.93
N MET A 121 -17.15 6.29 -14.49
CA MET A 121 -17.85 5.28 -15.28
C MET A 121 -19.39 5.39 -15.23
N ARG A 122 -19.97 5.97 -14.17
CA ARG A 122 -21.43 6.06 -14.05
C ARG A 122 -22.06 6.89 -15.19
N PRO A 123 -23.27 6.56 -15.65
CA PRO A 123 -23.97 7.34 -16.69
C PRO A 123 -24.30 8.76 -16.21
N ILE A 124 -24.36 9.72 -17.14
CA ILE A 124 -24.87 11.06 -16.81
C ILE A 124 -26.37 10.88 -16.57
N LYS A 125 -26.83 11.21 -15.38
CA LYS A 125 -28.26 11.27 -15.10
C LYS A 125 -28.76 12.52 -15.83
N ASN A 126 -29.51 12.33 -16.91
CA ASN A 126 -30.22 13.40 -17.61
C ASN A 126 -31.27 14.03 -16.69
#